data_AF-A0A502XXC0-F1
#
_entry.id   AF-A0A502XXC0-F1
#
_cell.length_a   1.000
_cell.length_b   1.000
_cell.length_c   1.000
_cell.angle_alpha   90.00
_cell.angle_beta   90.00
_cell.angle_gamma   90.00
#
_symmetry.space_group_name_H-M   'P 1'
#
loop_
_entity.id
_entity.type
_entity.pdbx_description
1 polymer ?
#
loop_
_entity_poly.entity_id
_entity_poly.type
_entity_poly.pdbx_seq_one_letter_code
_entity_poly.pdbx_strand_id
1 'polypeptide(L)' 'MKQFVDARPADGIAELIAMFGDHRLARKWLMAPTDKLGGNPPIDTLLTGKLANVVAAARLALGEAPDV' A
#
# COMPACT_ATOMS: atom_id res chain seq x y z
N MET A 1 3.48 -3.63 33.10
CA MET A 1 3.24 -4.43 31.88
C MET A 1 2.76 -3.49 30.79
N LYS A 2 3.65 -3.10 29.87
CA LYS A 2 3.29 -2.27 28.72
C LYS A 2 3.14 -3.23 27.54
N GLN A 3 1.94 -3.80 27.41
CA GLN A 3 1.56 -4.58 26.23
C GLN A 3 1.77 -3.64 25.04
N PHE A 4 2.55 -4.10 24.08
CA PHE A 4 3.10 -3.31 23.00
C PHE A 4 2.05 -2.38 22.40
N VAL A 5 2.31 -1.08 22.54
CA VAL A 5 1.63 -0.03 21.78
C VAL A 5 1.92 -0.32 20.30
N ASP A 6 0.84 -0.41 19.51
CA ASP A 6 0.83 -0.50 18.04
C ASP A 6 1.38 -1.76 17.38
N ALA A 7 1.20 -2.94 17.99
CA ALA A 7 1.22 -4.20 17.25
C ALA A 7 -0.04 -4.39 16.39
N ARG A 8 -0.52 -3.36 15.68
CA ARG A 8 -1.23 -3.64 14.43
C ARG A 8 -0.15 -3.78 13.37
N PRO A 9 0.33 -5.00 13.07
CA PRO A 9 0.84 -5.15 11.73
C PRO A 9 -0.30 -4.72 10.81
N ALA A 10 0.01 -3.91 9.82
CA ALA A 10 -0.63 -4.18 8.55
C ALA A 10 -2.14 -3.90 8.41
N ASP A 11 -2.81 -2.99 9.14
CA ASP A 11 -4.17 -2.59 8.71
C ASP A 11 -4.16 -2.15 7.25
N GLY A 12 -3.20 -1.29 6.93
CA GLY A 12 -3.00 -0.82 5.58
C GLY A 12 -2.50 -1.87 4.61
N ILE A 13 -1.61 -2.77 5.04
CA ILE A 13 -1.03 -3.78 4.16
C ILE A 13 -2.06 -4.89 3.88
N ALA A 14 -2.87 -5.28 4.86
CA ALA A 14 -3.96 -6.23 4.68
C ALA A 14 -5.06 -5.63 3.79
N GLU A 15 -5.42 -4.36 3.99
CA GLU A 15 -6.33 -3.63 3.09
C GLU A 15 -5.79 -3.60 1.66
N LEU A 16 -4.50 -3.29 1.47
CA LEU A 16 -3.86 -3.31 0.15
C LEU A 16 -3.85 -4.70 -0.46
N ILE A 17 -3.47 -5.74 0.29
CA ILE A 17 -3.51 -7.13 -0.21
C ILE A 17 -4.94 -7.51 -0.62
N ALA A 18 -5.95 -7.13 0.15
CA ALA A 18 -7.35 -7.36 -0.20
C ALA A 18 -7.78 -6.59 -1.46
N MET A 19 -7.34 -5.35 -1.64
CA MET A 19 -7.62 -4.53 -2.83
C MET A 19 -7.00 -5.12 -4.10
N PHE A 20 -5.76 -5.62 -4.02
CA PHE A 20 -5.08 -6.24 -5.16
C PHE A 20 -5.48 -7.70 -5.39
N GLY A 21 -6.15 -8.36 -4.43
CA GLY A 21 -6.59 -9.76 -4.49
C GLY A 21 -5.45 -10.81 -4.47
N ASP A 22 -4.20 -10.38 -4.66
CA ASP A 22 -3.02 -11.23 -4.68
C ASP A 22 -1.88 -10.58 -3.87
N HIS A 23 -1.33 -11.35 -2.93
CA HIS A 23 -0.24 -10.90 -2.06
C HIS A 23 1.02 -10.51 -2.85
N ARG A 24 1.41 -11.29 -3.86
CA ARG A 24 2.60 -10.99 -4.69
C ARG A 24 2.38 -9.73 -5.52
N LEU A 25 1.18 -9.55 -6.07
CA LEU A 25 0.85 -8.34 -6.83
C LEU A 25 0.92 -7.09 -5.94
N ALA A 26 0.28 -7.14 -4.77
CA ALA A 26 0.34 -6.07 -3.78
C ALA A 26 1.80 -5.75 -3.39
N ARG A 27 2.60 -6.79 -3.11
CA ARG A 27 4.02 -6.62 -2.74
C ARG A 27 4.85 -6.04 -3.88
N LYS A 28 4.63 -6.46 -5.12
CA LYS A 28 5.30 -5.91 -6.30
C LYS A 28 4.98 -4.42 -6.46
N TRP A 29 3.71 -4.04 -6.31
CA TRP A 29 3.29 -2.64 -6.36
C TRP A 29 3.90 -1.81 -5.23
N LEU A 30 3.90 -2.32 -4.01
CA LEU A 30 4.50 -1.66 -2.84
C LEU A 30 5.98 -1.34 -3.00
N MET A 31 6.71 -2.14 -3.76
CA MET A 31 8.16 -1.98 -3.99
C MET A 31 8.49 -1.16 -5.23
N ALA A 32 7.53 -0.95 -6.14
CA ALA A 32 7.75 -0.19 -7.35
C ALA A 32 7.48 1.30 -7.10
N PRO A 33 8.36 2.21 -7.55
CA PRO A 33 8.09 3.64 -7.50
C PRO A 33 6.80 3.96 -8.28
N THR A 34 5.99 4.88 -7.74
CA THR A 34 4.77 5.33 -8.40
C THR A 34 4.70 6.84 -8.46
N ASP A 35 4.34 7.38 -9.63
CA ASP A 35 4.14 8.82 -9.82
C ASP A 35 3.07 9.38 -8.88
N LYS A 36 2.10 8.56 -8.46
CA LYS A 36 1.04 8.95 -7.53
C LYS A 36 1.57 9.30 -6.13
N LEU A 37 2.78 8.85 -5.79
CA LEU A 37 3.46 9.13 -4.52
C LEU A 37 4.76 9.93 -4.73
N GLY A 38 4.80 10.72 -5.81
CA GLY A 38 5.95 11.57 -6.14
C GLY A 38 7.19 10.78 -6.56
N GLY A 39 6.98 9.61 -7.17
CA GLY A 39 8.06 8.72 -7.62
C GLY A 39 8.65 7.85 -6.51
N ASN A 40 8.10 7.90 -5.29
CA ASN A 40 8.56 7.04 -4.20
C ASN A 40 7.84 5.67 -4.23
N PRO A 41 8.50 4.60 -3.76
CA PRO A 41 7.85 3.35 -3.45
C PRO A 41 6.71 3.54 -2.42
N PRO A 42 5.54 2.92 -2.63
CA PRO A 42 4.46 2.99 -1.66
C PRO A 42 4.83 2.45 -0.27
N ILE A 43 5.75 1.48 -0.18
CA ILE A 43 6.25 0.97 1.10
C ILE A 43 6.95 2.06 1.92
N ASP A 44 7.74 2.93 1.28
CA ASP A 44 8.41 4.03 1.98
C ASP A 44 7.39 5.05 2.49
N THR A 45 6.35 5.31 1.69
CA THR A 45 5.25 6.17 2.11
C THR A 45 4.46 5.58 3.29
N LEU A 46 4.23 4.25 3.29
CA LEU A 46 3.63 3.56 4.43
C LEU A 46 4.48 3.68 5.69
N LEU A 47 5.81 3.55 5.58
CA LEU A 47 6.74 3.68 6.70
C LEU A 47 6.72 5.10 7.31
N THR A 48 6.35 6.12 6.55
CA THR A 48 6.13 7.48 7.07
C THR A 48 4.76 7.68 7.75
N GLY A 49 3.94 6.63 7.87
CA GLY A 49 2.61 6.67 8.47
C GLY A 49 1.51 7.22 7.57
N LYS A 50 1.77 7.41 6.27
CA LYS A 50 0.84 8.02 5.31
C LYS A 50 -0.05 6.98 4.60
N LEU A 51 -0.76 6.17 5.37
CA LEU A 51 -1.58 5.07 4.83
C LEU A 51 -2.66 5.55 3.86
N ALA A 52 -3.38 6.62 4.20
CA ALA A 52 -4.46 7.14 3.36
C ALA A 52 -3.98 7.50 1.93
N ASN A 53 -2.78 8.06 1.81
CA ASN A 53 -2.18 8.40 0.51
C ASN A 53 -1.86 7.14 -0.30
N VAL A 54 -1.37 6.09 0.37
CA VAL A 54 -1.02 4.81 -0.26
C VAL A 54 -2.29 4.10 -0.73
N VAL A 55 -3.35 4.08 0.08
CA VAL A 55 -4.65 3.52 -0.31
C VAL A 55 -5.25 4.29 -1.50
N ALA A 56 -5.19 5.63 -1.48
CA ALA A 56 -5.64 6.44 -2.61
C ALA A 56 -4.85 6.13 -3.89
N ALA A 57 -3.52 6.03 -3.80
CA ALA A 57 -2.66 5.65 -4.92
C ALA A 57 -2.97 4.23 -5.43
N ALA A 58 -3.23 3.27 -4.55
CA ALA A 58 -3.60 1.92 -4.91
C ALA A 58 -4.95 1.86 -5.63
N ARG A 59 -5.95 2.64 -5.18
CA ARG A 59 -7.25 2.74 -5.88
C ARG A 59 -7.09 3.31 -7.28
N LEU A 60 -6.25 4.33 -7.45
CA LEU A 60 -5.95 4.88 -8.77
C LEU A 60 -5.23 3.84 -9.65
N ALA A 61 -4.26 3.12 -9.11
CA ALA A 61 -3.54 2.08 -9.85
C ALA A 61 -4.44 0.92 -10.29
N LEU A 62 -5.44 0.55 -9.47
CA LEU A 62 -6.43 -0.47 -9.81
C LEU A 62 -7.48 0.05 -10.81
N GLY A 63 -7.82 1.33 -10.75
CA GLY A 63 -8.71 1.99 -11.73
C GLY A 63 -8.04 2.33 -13.06
N GLU A 64 -6.71 2.40 -13.10
CA GLU A 64 -5.89 2.56 -14.31
C GLU A 64 -5.46 1.22 -14.92
N ALA A 65 -5.93 0.08 -14.40
CA ALA A 65 -5.67 -1.22 -15.03
C ALA A 65 -6.13 -1.15 -16.50
N PRO A 66 -5.24 -1.36 -17.49
CA PRO A 66 -5.65 -1.41 -18.87
C PRO A 66 -6.67 -2.53 -19.01
N ASP A 67 -7.81 -2.22 -19.64
CA ASP A 67 -8.69 -3.23 -20.22
C ASP A 67 -7.83 -4.32 -20.87
N VAL A 68 -8.12 -5.56 -20.48
CA VAL A 68 -7.55 -6.80 -21.01
C VAL A 68 -7.41 -6.80 -22.53
#